data_AF-A0A177HB05-F1
#
_entry.id   AF-A0A177HB05-F1
#
_cell.length_a   1.000
_cell.length_b   1.000
_cell.length_c   1.000
_cell.angle_alpha   90.00
_cell.angle_beta   90.00
_cell.angle_gamma   90.00
#
_symmetry.space_group_name_H-M   'P 1'
#
loop_
_entity.id
_entity.type
_entity.pdbx_description
1 polymer ?
#
loop_
_entity_poly.entity_id
_entity_poly.type
_entity_poly.pdbx_seq_one_letter_code
_entity_poly.pdbx_strand_id
1 'polypeptide(L)' 'MGYNTNFEMGLKELEIVEDALRFRLNQLSKSSSSNAKTCLTGNKEISEIQSVLGSLHNQKLWYRPTDTPYVSG' A
#
# COMPACT_ATOMS: atom_id res chain seq x y z
N MET A 1 3.40 26.67 15.31
CA MET A 1 3.92 26.04 14.08
C MET A 1 2.90 25.01 13.64
N GLY A 2 2.10 25.32 12.61
CA GLY A 2 1.14 24.37 12.05
C GLY A 2 1.78 23.55 10.94
N TYR A 3 1.50 22.26 10.88
CA TYR A 3 1.95 21.42 9.78
C TYR A 3 1.06 21.65 8.56
N ASN A 4 1.66 21.65 7.36
CA ASN A 4 0.88 21.68 6.13
C ASN A 4 0.20 20.32 5.94
N THR A 5 -1.13 20.31 5.94
CA THR A 5 -1.94 19.11 5.71
C THR A 5 -2.27 18.92 4.23
N ASN A 6 -1.93 19.88 3.36
CA ASN A 6 -2.08 19.74 1.92
C ASN A 6 -0.88 18.99 1.36
N PHE A 7 -1.17 17.89 0.68
CA PHE A 7 -0.18 17.05 0.04
C PHE A 7 -0.32 17.19 -1.47
N GLU A 8 0.65 17.83 -2.10
CA GLU A 8 0.73 17.95 -3.57
C GLU A 8 1.62 16.83 -4.08
N MET A 9 1.01 15.81 -4.69
CA MET A 9 1.75 14.70 -5.31
C MET A 9 1.04 14.27 -6.60
N GLY A 10 1.80 14.19 -7.68
CA GLY A 10 1.32 13.77 -8.99
C GLY A 10 1.24 12.25 -9.14
N LEU A 11 0.65 11.79 -10.25
CA LEU A 11 0.42 10.37 -10.52
C LEU A 11 1.71 9.53 -10.51
N LYS A 12 2.78 10.06 -11.10
CA LYS A 12 4.08 9.39 -11.19
C LYS A 12 4.77 9.22 -9.83
N GLU A 13 4.65 10.23 -8.98
CA GLU A 13 5.22 10.19 -7.64
C GLU A 13 4.44 9.21 -6.76
N LEU A 14 3.13 9.16 -6.91
CA LEU A 14 2.27 8.19 -6.24
C LEU A 14 2.62 6.74 -6.63
N GLU A 15 2.90 6.50 -7.91
CA GLU A 15 3.34 5.20 -8.42
C GLU A 15 4.68 4.77 -7.80
N ILE A 16 5.66 5.69 -7.73
CA ILE A 16 6.96 5.42 -7.08
C ILE A 16 6.76 5.07 -5.59
N VAL A 17 5.88 5.78 -4.89
CA VAL A 17 5.56 5.48 -3.48
C VAL A 17 4.92 4.10 -3.36
N GLU A 18 3.96 3.76 -4.22
CA GLU A 18 3.31 2.45 -4.22
C GLU A 18 4.31 1.31 -4.48
N ASP A 19 5.22 1.47 -5.44
CA ASP A 19 6.25 0.48 -5.74
C ASP A 19 7.25 0.32 -4.60
N ALA A 20 7.66 1.41 -3.96
CA ALA A 20 8.53 1.35 -2.78
C ALA A 20 7.86 0.62 -1.61
N LEU A 21 6.57 0.89 -1.36
CA LEU A 21 5.79 0.22 -0.32
C LEU A 21 5.66 -1.29 -0.61
N ARG A 22 5.35 -1.66 -1.86
CA ARG A 22 5.27 -3.07 -2.30
C ARG A 22 6.62 -3.78 -2.18
N PHE A 23 7.71 -3.10 -2.52
CA PHE A 23 9.06 -3.63 -2.38
C PHE A 23 9.41 -3.92 -0.92
N ARG A 24 9.08 -2.99 0.00
CA ARG A 24 9.28 -3.17 1.44
C ARG A 24 8.44 -4.32 2.00
N LEU A 25 7.17 -4.40 1.60
CA LEU A 25 6.27 -5.49 1.99
C LEU A 25 6.83 -6.87 1.60
N ASN A 26 7.40 -6.98 0.39
CA ASN A 26 8.03 -8.22 -0.10
C ASN A 26 9.30 -8.58 0.68
N GLN A 27 10.10 -7.59 1.09
CA GLN A 27 11.26 -7.85 1.94
C GLN A 27 10.86 -8.33 3.33
N LEU A 28 9.86 -7.70 3.93
CA LEU A 28 9.35 -8.08 5.25
C LEU A 28 8.78 -9.49 5.24
N SER A 29 7.98 -9.83 4.21
CA SER A 29 7.39 -11.18 4.10
C SER A 29 8.45 -12.28 4.00
N LYS A 30 9.59 -12.00 3.38
CA LYS A 30 10.75 -12.93 3.31
C LYS A 30 11.53 -13.02 4.62
N SER A 31 11.54 -11.96 5.43
CA SER A 31 12.36 -11.85 6.65
C SER A 31 11.70 -12.47 7.89
N SER A 32 10.38 -12.68 7.87
CA SER A 32 9.57 -13.14 9.02
C SER A 32 9.90 -14.50 9.65
N SER A 33 10.96 -15.20 9.22
CA SER A 33 11.28 -16.57 9.64
C SER A 33 12.29 -16.68 10.80
N SER A 34 12.96 -15.60 11.20
CA SER A 34 14.22 -15.72 11.96
C SER A 34 14.18 -15.44 13.48
N ASN A 35 13.25 -14.64 14.02
CA ASN A 35 13.24 -14.27 15.45
C ASN A 35 11.87 -13.74 15.90
N ALA A 36 11.29 -14.27 17.00
CA ALA A 36 9.93 -13.92 17.46
C ALA A 36 9.68 -12.40 17.69
N LYS A 37 10.65 -11.66 18.24
CA LYS A 37 10.56 -10.21 18.40
C LYS A 37 10.60 -9.46 17.07
N THR A 38 11.46 -9.91 16.15
CA THR A 38 11.55 -9.37 14.78
C THR A 38 10.27 -9.66 14.00
N CYS A 39 9.65 -10.82 14.19
CA CYS A 39 8.37 -11.19 13.59
C CYS A 39 7.24 -10.24 14.03
N LEU A 40 7.15 -9.90 15.32
CA LEU A 40 6.12 -8.99 15.84
C LEU A 40 6.25 -7.58 15.24
N THR A 41 7.46 -7.02 15.20
CA THR A 41 7.70 -5.71 14.60
C THR A 41 7.44 -5.72 13.09
N GLY A 42 7.88 -6.76 12.39
CA GLY A 42 7.63 -6.94 10.96
C GLY A 42 6.14 -7.05 10.63
N ASN A 43 5.37 -7.77 11.45
CA ASN A 43 3.92 -7.90 11.27
C ASN A 43 3.19 -6.57 11.44
N LYS A 44 3.61 -5.73 12.39
CA LYS A 44 3.05 -4.38 12.56
C LYS A 44 3.33 -3.51 11.33
N GLU A 45 4.57 -3.50 10.86
CA GLU A 45 4.97 -2.74 9.68
C GLU A 45 4.24 -3.21 8.41
N ILE A 46 4.07 -4.53 8.23
CA ILE A 46 3.26 -5.11 7.15
C ILE A 46 1.83 -4.56 7.18
N SER A 47 1.19 -4.54 8.35
CA SER A 47 -0.18 -4.05 8.51
C SER A 47 -0.31 -2.56 8.18
N GLU A 48 0.66 -1.75 8.61
CA GLU A 48 0.70 -0.32 8.29
C GLU A 48 0.87 -0.08 6.78
N ILE A 49 1.79 -0.79 6.12
CA ILE A 49 1.99 -0.70 4.66
C ILE A 49 0.72 -1.09 3.91
N GLN A 50 0.07 -2.18 4.33
CA GLN A 50 -1.19 -2.63 3.72
C GLN A 50 -2.30 -1.58 3.87
N SER A 51 -2.39 -0.92 5.03
CA SER A 51 -3.36 0.16 5.26
C SER A 51 -3.11 1.35 4.32
N VAL A 52 -1.86 1.76 4.12
CA VAL A 52 -1.53 2.86 3.20
C VAL A 52 -1.84 2.48 1.76
N LEU A 53 -1.42 1.30 1.32
CA LEU A 53 -1.71 0.79 -0.03
C LEU A 53 -3.22 0.70 -0.30
N GLY A 54 -4.02 0.28 0.69
CA GLY A 54 -5.48 0.28 0.61
C GLY A 54 -6.06 1.69 0.45
N SER A 55 -5.55 2.67 1.21
CA SER A 55 -5.96 4.07 1.06
C SER A 55 -5.62 4.62 -0.34
N LEU A 56 -4.42 4.33 -0.86
CA LEU A 56 -4.02 4.72 -2.21
C LEU A 56 -4.89 4.07 -3.28
N HIS A 57 -5.21 2.78 -3.11
CA HIS A 57 -6.08 2.03 -4.00
C HIS A 57 -7.48 2.65 -4.10
N ASN A 58 -8.04 3.08 -2.96
CA ASN A 58 -9.38 3.70 -2.89
C ASN A 58 -9.46 5.07 -3.55
N GLN A 59 -8.32 5.75 -3.75
CA GLN A 59 -8.26 7.04 -4.42
C GLN A 59 -8.15 6.92 -5.95
N LYS A 60 -7.88 5.72 -6.49
CA LYS A 60 -7.79 5.49 -7.94
C LYS A 60 -9.18 5.42 -8.55
N LEU A 61 -9.36 6.07 -9.71
CA LEU A 61 -10.56 5.90 -10.53
C LEU A 61 -10.43 4.59 -11.32
N TRP A 62 -11.10 3.54 -10.86
CA TRP A 62 -11.10 2.24 -11.53
C TRP A 62 -12.13 2.25 -12.66
N TYR A 63 -11.67 2.45 -13.90
CA TYR A 63 -12.55 2.31 -15.07
C TYR A 63 -13.11 0.87 -15.13
N ARG A 64 -14.44 0.77 -15.13
CA ARG A 64 -15.17 -0.50 -15.28
C ARG A 64 -16.07 -0.36 -16.52
N PRO A 65 -15.90 -1.20 -17.56
CA PRO A 65 -16.80 -1.19 -18.71
C PRO A 65 -18.23 -1.51 -18.27
N THR A 66 -19.19 -0.66 -18.61
CA THR A 66 -20.61 -0.84 -18.26
C THR A 66 -21.32 -1.91 -19.08
N ASP A 67 -20.81 -2.25 -20.28
CA ASP A 67 -21.43 -3.20 -21.20
C ASP A 67 -21.11 -4.67 -20.91
N THR A 68 -20.32 -4.97 -19.89
CA THR A 68 -19.97 -6.36 -19.52
C THR A 68 -20.65 -6.76 -18.22
N PRO A 69 -21.36 -7.90 -18.16
CA PRO A 69 -21.96 -8.37 -16.92
C PRO A 69 -20.89 -8.55 -15.83
N TYR A 70 -21.20 -8.11 -14.62
CA TYR A 70 -20.32 -8.22 -13.45
C TYR A 70 -20.07 -9.70 -13.11
N VAL A 71 -18.81 -10.14 -13.20
CA VAL A 71 -18.38 -11.47 -12.75
C VAL A 71 -17.48 -11.29 -11.53
N SER A 72 -17.99 -11.61 -10.34
CA SER A 72 -17.18 -11.77 -9.12
C SER A 72 -16.97 -13.25 -8.83
N GLY A 73 -15.72 -13.62 -8.55
CA GLY A 73 -15.33 -14.89 -7.93
C GLY A 73 -14.72 -14.62 -6.56
#